data_AF-A0A352M0K0-F1
#
_entry.id   AF-A0A352M0K0-F1
#
_cell.length_a   1.000
_cell.length_b   1.000
_cell.length_c   1.000
_cell.angle_alpha   90.00
_cell.angle_beta   90.00
_cell.angle_gamma   90.00
#
_symmetry.space_group_name_H-M   'P 1'
#
loop_
_entity.id
_entity.type
_entity.pdbx_description
1 polymer ?
#
loop_
_entity_poly.entity_id
_entity_poly.type
_entity_poly.pdbx_seq_one_letter_code
_entity_poly.pdbx_strand_id
1 'polypeptide(L)'
;MSIASRSGHASTARDLVKRLIKTNEFTALQMVYDAALDSFLPQIGDVITDLIIESKNSAADIFKQIEESVERVSHMSKYMGNSTKLAAVKNEYRQLQGRLNIANYFEIKDVESQAQKILESFQALFREVNENRAYFELREIAEAALKDFRSDESDLKKPLASLEDDLKAADAELEKLEKTYPPDREEQYIKKNVVIKGKVEVVEQKVEASVSWRKQKVFLFLKSIIGCLFALLVVMVITCIFLFMKMEISIVTYMVIAIFLLFTPLYGTIGGEVFYYNVEMKRKKFIEKIDKFTKMIEIKRPRVEEDIQKLKEIYAASISEKSKLSKDSSMQILEASIKGNFEQIKRFLT
;
A
#
# COMPACT_ATOMS: atom_id res chain seq x y z
N MET A 1 11.77 1.50 -69.96
CA MET A 1 11.97 1.03 -71.35
C MET A 1 10.66 0.41 -71.80
N SER A 2 9.98 0.99 -72.79
CA SER A 2 8.61 0.60 -73.18
C SER A 2 8.56 -0.83 -73.72
N ILE A 3 7.61 -1.63 -73.23
CA ILE A 3 7.30 -3.01 -73.67
C ILE A 3 7.05 -3.09 -75.18
N ALA A 4 6.64 -1.98 -75.80
CA ALA A 4 6.43 -1.89 -77.24
C ALA A 4 7.70 -2.08 -78.08
N SER A 5 8.91 -1.92 -77.52
CA SER A 5 10.15 -2.02 -78.30
C SER A 5 10.77 -3.42 -78.35
N ARG A 6 10.15 -4.43 -77.71
CA ARG A 6 10.70 -5.80 -77.63
C ARG A 6 9.91 -6.88 -78.36
N SER A 7 8.71 -6.61 -78.85
CA SER A 7 7.94 -7.61 -79.59
C SER A 7 8.04 -7.36 -81.10
N GLY A 8 8.35 -8.41 -81.87
CA GLY A 8 8.36 -8.36 -83.35
C GLY A 8 7.02 -7.95 -83.97
N HIS A 9 5.97 -7.80 -83.16
CA HIS A 9 4.64 -7.38 -83.56
C HIS A 9 4.58 -5.94 -84.07
N ALA A 10 5.48 -5.05 -83.62
CA ALA A 10 5.52 -3.67 -84.12
C ALA A 10 5.95 -3.58 -85.60
N SER A 11 6.87 -4.46 -86.04
CA SER A 11 7.28 -4.51 -87.45
C SER A 11 6.21 -5.21 -88.30
N THR A 12 5.59 -6.26 -87.78
CA THR A 12 4.51 -6.98 -88.47
C THR A 12 3.27 -6.10 -88.66
N ALA A 13 2.86 -5.34 -87.63
CA ALA A 13 1.75 -4.39 -87.72
C ALA A 13 2.05 -3.26 -88.73
N ARG A 14 3.28 -2.74 -88.75
CA ARG A 14 3.71 -1.70 -89.70
C ARG A 14 3.64 -2.17 -91.16
N ASP A 15 4.05 -3.41 -91.45
CA ASP A 15 3.98 -3.97 -92.81
C ASP A 15 2.55 -4.33 -93.23
N LEU A 16 1.71 -4.78 -92.29
CA LEU A 16 0.29 -5.03 -92.53
C LEU A 16 -0.45 -3.73 -92.89
N VAL A 17 -0.26 -2.68 -92.09
CA VAL A 17 -0.84 -1.34 -92.31
C VAL A 17 -0.39 -0.76 -93.65
N LYS A 18 0.89 -0.91 -94.01
CA LYS A 18 1.42 -0.47 -95.32
C LYS A 18 0.77 -1.16 -96.51
N ARG A 19 0.43 -2.45 -96.40
CA ARG A 19 -0.27 -3.19 -97.48
C ARG A 19 -1.73 -2.77 -97.58
N LEU A 20 -2.39 -2.51 -96.46
CA LEU A 20 -3.82 -2.18 -96.39
C LEU A 20 -4.14 -0.75 -96.83
N ILE A 21 -3.22 0.19 -96.58
CA ILE A 21 -3.31 1.57 -97.11
C ILE A 21 -3.26 1.58 -98.65
N LYS A 22 -2.61 0.60 -99.29
CA LYS A 22 -2.54 0.51 -100.76
C LYS A 22 -3.81 -0.02 -101.42
N THR A 23 -4.68 -0.72 -100.68
CA THR A 23 -5.91 -1.35 -101.22
C THR A 23 -7.19 -0.55 -100.98
N ASN A 24 -7.13 0.59 -100.28
CA ASN A 24 -8.23 1.56 -100.13
C ASN A 24 -9.54 0.99 -99.54
N GLU A 25 -9.43 0.00 -98.65
CA GLU A 25 -10.58 -0.58 -97.97
C GLU A 25 -10.57 -0.13 -96.50
N PHE A 26 -11.45 0.82 -96.17
CA PHE A 26 -11.69 1.28 -94.79
C PHE A 26 -11.95 0.11 -93.82
N THR A 27 -12.65 -0.92 -94.30
CA THR A 27 -12.93 -2.18 -93.57
C THR A 27 -11.67 -2.93 -93.17
N ALA A 28 -10.64 -2.89 -94.02
CA ALA A 28 -9.40 -3.62 -93.79
C ALA A 28 -8.49 -2.89 -92.78
N LEU A 29 -8.59 -1.56 -92.72
CA LEU A 29 -7.97 -0.75 -91.65
C LEU A 29 -8.67 -0.99 -90.30
N GLN A 30 -10.00 -1.12 -90.31
CA GLN A 30 -10.80 -1.41 -89.12
C GLN A 30 -10.54 -2.83 -88.59
N MET A 31 -10.43 -3.84 -89.46
CA MET A 31 -10.02 -5.19 -89.09
C MET A 31 -8.62 -5.24 -88.46
N VAL A 32 -7.68 -4.39 -88.88
CA VAL A 32 -6.36 -4.31 -88.22
C VAL A 32 -6.41 -3.58 -86.90
N TYR A 33 -7.24 -2.55 -86.80
CA TYR A 33 -7.50 -1.89 -85.52
C TYR A 33 -8.11 -2.86 -84.52
N ASP A 34 -9.14 -3.61 -84.92
CA ASP A 34 -9.82 -4.62 -84.10
C ASP A 34 -8.88 -5.78 -83.77
N ALA A 35 -8.14 -6.34 -84.73
CA ALA A 35 -7.19 -7.42 -84.46
C ALA A 35 -6.01 -6.96 -83.56
N ALA A 36 -5.58 -5.71 -83.68
CA ALA A 36 -4.59 -5.13 -82.76
C ALA A 36 -5.19 -4.94 -81.36
N LEU A 37 -6.39 -4.38 -81.23
CA LEU A 37 -7.03 -4.18 -79.92
C LEU A 37 -7.40 -5.50 -79.24
N ASP A 38 -7.96 -6.45 -79.98
CA ASP A 38 -8.32 -7.80 -79.52
C ASP A 38 -7.09 -8.62 -79.13
N SER A 39 -5.92 -8.35 -79.71
CA SER A 39 -4.67 -8.99 -79.28
C SER A 39 -4.04 -8.31 -78.06
N PHE A 40 -4.35 -7.03 -77.82
CA PHE A 40 -3.90 -6.28 -76.63
C PHE A 40 -4.84 -6.45 -75.41
N LEU A 41 -6.13 -6.64 -75.62
CA LEU A 41 -7.14 -6.81 -74.55
C LEU A 41 -6.81 -7.95 -73.57
N PRO A 42 -6.42 -9.16 -74.02
CA PRO A 42 -5.99 -10.24 -73.13
C PRO A 42 -4.76 -9.85 -72.31
N GLN A 43 -3.78 -9.18 -72.91
CA GLN A 43 -2.57 -8.75 -72.21
C GLN A 43 -2.88 -7.70 -71.12
N ILE A 44 -3.83 -6.80 -71.38
CA ILE A 44 -4.33 -5.86 -70.37
C ILE A 44 -5.06 -6.62 -69.25
N GLY A 45 -5.85 -7.64 -69.61
CA GLY A 45 -6.52 -8.53 -68.65
C GLY A 45 -5.54 -9.27 -67.74
N ASP A 46 -4.46 -9.83 -68.31
CA ASP A 46 -3.40 -10.52 -67.57
C ASP A 46 -2.70 -9.56 -66.61
N VAL A 47 -2.33 -8.34 -67.07
CA VAL A 47 -1.71 -7.32 -66.22
C VAL A 47 -2.61 -6.88 -65.07
N ILE A 48 -3.91 -6.70 -65.31
CA ILE A 48 -4.88 -6.37 -64.25
C ILE A 48 -5.00 -7.51 -63.24
N THR A 49 -5.01 -8.76 -63.72
CA THR A 49 -5.08 -9.95 -62.88
C THR A 49 -3.83 -10.06 -62.00
N ASP A 50 -2.64 -9.85 -62.56
CA ASP A 50 -1.38 -9.84 -61.82
C ASP A 50 -1.36 -8.73 -60.75
N LEU A 51 -1.84 -7.52 -61.08
CA LEU A 51 -1.95 -6.40 -60.13
C LEU A 51 -2.91 -6.69 -58.96
N ILE A 52 -4.02 -7.38 -59.25
CA ILE A 52 -4.98 -7.84 -58.24
C ILE A 52 -4.34 -8.90 -57.34
N ILE A 53 -3.64 -9.88 -57.92
CA ILE A 53 -2.94 -10.93 -57.17
C ILE A 53 -1.86 -10.33 -56.27
N GLU A 54 -1.03 -9.44 -56.80
CA GLU A 54 0.04 -8.79 -56.05
C GLU A 54 -0.52 -7.96 -54.88
N SER A 55 -1.58 -7.18 -55.11
CA SER A 55 -2.22 -6.39 -54.05
C SER A 55 -2.89 -7.26 -53.01
N LYS A 56 -3.51 -8.38 -53.43
CA LYS A 56 -4.11 -9.34 -52.49
C LYS A 56 -3.05 -10.00 -51.61
N ASN A 57 -1.91 -10.39 -52.18
CA ASN A 57 -0.79 -10.94 -51.43
C ASN A 57 -0.21 -9.91 -50.46
N SER A 58 -0.02 -8.66 -50.91
CA SER A 58 0.46 -7.57 -50.04
C SER A 58 -0.50 -7.30 -48.87
N ALA A 59 -1.80 -7.23 -49.13
CA ALA A 59 -2.80 -7.11 -48.07
C ALA A 59 -2.76 -8.32 -47.10
N ALA A 60 -2.66 -9.55 -47.62
CA ALA A 60 -2.56 -10.75 -46.79
C ALA A 60 -1.34 -10.74 -45.86
N ASP A 61 -0.19 -10.24 -46.35
CA ASP A 61 1.02 -10.07 -45.53
C ASP A 61 0.82 -9.06 -44.39
N ILE A 62 0.14 -7.94 -44.64
CA ILE A 62 -0.20 -6.96 -43.58
C ILE A 62 -1.14 -7.60 -42.55
N PHE A 63 -2.15 -8.35 -43.00
CA PHE A 63 -3.07 -9.05 -42.11
C PHE A 63 -2.37 -10.04 -41.20
N LYS A 64 -1.41 -10.80 -41.73
CA LYS A 64 -0.57 -11.70 -40.94
C LYS A 64 0.25 -10.95 -39.88
N GLN A 65 0.85 -9.81 -40.24
CA GLN A 65 1.56 -8.96 -39.28
C GLN A 65 0.66 -8.40 -38.17
N ILE A 66 -0.60 -8.08 -38.49
CA ILE A 66 -1.59 -7.67 -37.50
C ILE A 66 -1.92 -8.83 -36.54
N GLU A 67 -2.14 -10.05 -37.04
CA GLU A 67 -2.40 -11.22 -36.19
C GLU A 67 -1.25 -11.49 -35.21
N GLU A 68 -0.01 -11.46 -35.70
CA GLU A 68 1.18 -11.61 -34.85
C GLU A 68 1.31 -10.49 -33.81
N SER A 69 0.92 -9.26 -34.15
CA SER A 69 0.94 -8.12 -33.22
C SER A 69 -0.17 -8.23 -32.17
N VAL A 70 -1.35 -8.71 -32.57
CA VAL A 70 -2.48 -8.97 -31.68
C VAL A 70 -2.12 -10.02 -30.63
N GLU A 71 -1.49 -11.12 -31.05
CA GLU A 71 -1.08 -12.19 -30.14
C GLU A 71 -0.06 -11.67 -29.12
N ARG A 72 0.98 -10.97 -29.60
CA ARG A 72 2.00 -10.33 -28.74
C ARG A 72 1.40 -9.37 -27.72
N VAL A 73 0.52 -8.46 -28.13
CA VAL A 73 -0.12 -7.49 -27.23
C VAL A 73 -1.08 -8.19 -26.26
N SER A 74 -1.75 -9.27 -26.68
CA SER A 74 -2.67 -10.02 -25.80
C SER A 74 -1.93 -10.72 -24.65
N HIS A 75 -0.75 -11.30 -24.90
CA HIS A 75 0.11 -11.85 -23.85
C HIS A 75 0.65 -10.81 -22.86
N MET A 76 0.73 -9.55 -23.28
CA MET A 76 1.24 -8.43 -22.47
C MET A 76 0.12 -7.51 -21.95
N SER A 77 -1.13 -7.95 -22.06
CA SER A 77 -2.32 -7.16 -21.69
C SER A 77 -2.33 -6.68 -20.25
N LYS A 78 -1.67 -7.39 -19.33
CA LYS A 78 -1.49 -6.97 -17.92
C LYS A 78 -0.72 -5.66 -17.74
N TYR A 79 0.03 -5.23 -18.76
CA TYR A 79 0.85 -4.02 -18.73
C TYR A 79 0.22 -2.85 -19.50
N MET A 80 -0.99 -3.02 -20.04
CA MET A 80 -1.70 -1.92 -20.69
C MET A 80 -2.36 -1.00 -19.66
N GLY A 81 -2.12 0.31 -19.80
CA GLY A 81 -2.85 1.32 -19.05
C GLY A 81 -4.31 1.48 -19.47
N ASN A 82 -4.70 1.00 -20.67
CA ASN A 82 -6.05 1.15 -21.20
C ASN A 82 -6.53 -0.06 -22.02
N SER A 83 -7.36 -0.91 -21.41
CA SER A 83 -7.94 -2.11 -22.04
C SER A 83 -8.95 -1.80 -23.17
N THR A 84 -9.57 -0.63 -23.17
CA THR A 84 -10.58 -0.28 -24.19
C THR A 84 -9.93 0.07 -25.53
N LYS A 85 -8.71 0.61 -25.55
CA LYS A 85 -7.96 0.85 -26.79
C LYS A 85 -7.68 -0.45 -27.55
N LEU A 86 -7.21 -1.50 -26.86
CA LEU A 86 -6.98 -2.80 -27.49
C LEU A 86 -8.27 -3.42 -28.04
N ALA A 87 -9.37 -3.30 -27.29
CA ALA A 87 -10.67 -3.80 -27.74
C ALA A 87 -11.14 -3.06 -29.00
N ALA A 88 -10.96 -1.74 -29.08
CA ALA A 88 -11.32 -0.94 -30.24
C ALA A 88 -10.53 -1.37 -31.49
N VAL A 89 -9.19 -1.43 -31.40
CA VAL A 89 -8.34 -1.81 -32.54
C VAL A 89 -8.60 -3.27 -32.99
N LYS A 90 -8.87 -4.19 -32.04
CA LYS A 90 -9.32 -5.56 -32.37
C LYS A 90 -10.65 -5.57 -33.13
N ASN A 91 -11.57 -4.69 -32.76
CA ASN A 91 -12.89 -4.62 -33.41
C ASN A 91 -12.77 -4.05 -34.83
N GLU A 92 -11.95 -3.03 -35.04
CA GLU A 92 -11.63 -2.47 -36.35
C GLU A 92 -11.00 -3.52 -37.27
N TYR A 93 -10.03 -4.30 -36.77
CA TYR A 93 -9.43 -5.40 -37.53
C TYR A 93 -10.46 -6.47 -37.92
N ARG A 94 -11.36 -6.83 -37.00
CA ARG A 94 -12.41 -7.83 -37.25
C ARG A 94 -13.41 -7.40 -38.33
N GLN A 95 -13.70 -6.09 -38.40
CA GLN A 95 -14.51 -5.52 -39.48
C GLN A 95 -13.79 -5.55 -40.83
N LEU A 96 -12.45 -5.44 -40.83
CA LEU A 96 -11.64 -5.45 -42.04
C LEU A 96 -11.41 -6.87 -42.61
N GLN A 97 -11.30 -7.90 -41.77
CA GLN A 97 -11.14 -9.32 -42.18
C GLN A 97 -12.23 -9.81 -43.14
N GLY A 98 -13.45 -9.28 -43.05
CA GLY A 98 -14.54 -9.64 -43.97
C GLY A 98 -14.36 -9.12 -45.41
N ARG A 99 -13.41 -8.22 -45.67
CA ARG A 99 -13.29 -7.48 -46.94
C ARG A 99 -12.15 -7.96 -47.85
N LEU A 100 -11.40 -9.01 -47.47
CA LEU A 100 -10.21 -9.47 -48.21
C LEU A 100 -10.53 -10.29 -49.49
N ASN A 101 -11.78 -10.72 -49.68
CA ASN A 101 -12.22 -11.55 -50.81
C ASN A 101 -12.83 -10.74 -51.98
N ILE A 102 -12.57 -9.44 -52.03
CA ILE A 102 -13.09 -8.54 -53.07
C ILE A 102 -12.25 -8.65 -54.35
N ALA A 103 -12.89 -8.61 -55.52
CA ALA A 103 -12.25 -8.79 -56.83
C ALA A 103 -11.71 -7.49 -57.46
N ASN A 104 -12.03 -6.32 -56.88
CA ASN A 104 -11.67 -5.01 -57.42
C ASN A 104 -10.34 -4.51 -56.84
N TYR A 105 -9.40 -4.16 -57.72
CA TYR A 105 -8.09 -3.60 -57.37
C TYR A 105 -8.16 -2.39 -56.43
N PHE A 106 -9.04 -1.42 -56.70
CA PHE A 106 -9.12 -0.20 -55.89
C PHE A 106 -9.65 -0.46 -54.47
N GLU A 107 -10.56 -1.43 -54.33
CA GLU A 107 -11.08 -1.84 -53.04
C GLU A 107 -10.04 -2.64 -52.24
N ILE A 108 -9.23 -3.48 -52.91
CA ILE A 108 -8.09 -4.14 -52.27
C ILE A 108 -7.08 -3.11 -51.77
N LYS A 109 -6.80 -2.06 -52.56
CA LYS A 109 -5.89 -0.97 -52.14
C LYS A 109 -6.43 -0.14 -50.98
N ASP A 110 -7.74 0.10 -50.91
CA ASP A 110 -8.36 0.75 -49.74
C ASP A 110 -8.25 -0.15 -48.48
N VAL A 111 -8.50 -1.45 -48.63
CA VAL A 111 -8.31 -2.44 -47.55
C VAL A 111 -6.86 -2.49 -47.07
N GLU A 112 -5.89 -2.47 -48.00
CA GLU A 112 -4.46 -2.41 -47.69
C GLU A 112 -4.11 -1.15 -46.87
N SER A 113 -4.61 0.01 -47.28
CA SER A 113 -4.39 1.27 -46.55
C SER A 113 -5.00 1.26 -45.15
N GLN A 114 -6.22 0.71 -44.99
CA GLN A 114 -6.87 0.57 -43.69
C GLN A 114 -6.15 -0.43 -42.80
N ALA A 115 -5.70 -1.57 -43.35
CA ALA A 115 -4.91 -2.55 -42.62
C ALA A 115 -3.59 -1.95 -42.12
N GLN A 116 -2.92 -1.14 -42.94
CA GLN A 116 -1.69 -0.47 -42.56
C GLN A 116 -1.88 0.48 -41.36
N LYS A 117 -2.97 1.27 -41.33
CA LYS A 117 -3.30 2.14 -40.19
C LYS A 117 -3.57 1.35 -38.91
N ILE A 118 -4.23 0.20 -39.03
CA ILE A 118 -4.49 -0.70 -37.89
C ILE A 118 -3.17 -1.29 -37.38
N LEU A 119 -2.28 -1.71 -38.28
CA LEU A 119 -0.95 -2.21 -37.92
C LEU A 119 -0.12 -1.16 -37.17
N GLU A 120 -0.10 0.09 -37.65
CA GLU A 120 0.56 1.21 -36.96
C GLU A 120 -0.01 1.43 -35.56
N SER A 121 -1.34 1.33 -35.40
CA SER A 121 -2.01 1.44 -34.11
C SER A 121 -1.63 0.30 -33.15
N PHE A 122 -1.51 -0.93 -33.64
CA PHE A 122 -1.01 -2.05 -32.84
C PHE A 122 0.47 -1.88 -32.46
N GLN A 123 1.31 -1.37 -33.35
CA GLN A 123 2.72 -1.10 -33.05
C GLN A 123 2.87 0.00 -32.00
N ALA A 124 2.05 1.05 -32.05
CA ALA A 124 2.01 2.09 -31.03
C ALA A 124 1.59 1.53 -29.66
N LEU A 125 0.54 0.70 -29.62
CA LEU A 125 0.13 0.00 -28.40
C LEU A 125 1.24 -0.91 -27.86
N PHE A 126 1.90 -1.67 -28.74
CA PHE A 126 3.00 -2.55 -28.35
C PHE A 126 4.17 -1.77 -27.72
N ARG A 127 4.48 -0.59 -28.26
CA ARG A 127 5.50 0.30 -27.69
C ARG A 127 5.10 0.81 -26.29
N GLU A 128 3.87 1.31 -26.13
CA GLU A 128 3.33 1.74 -24.83
C GLU A 128 3.38 0.61 -23.78
N VAL A 129 3.02 -0.60 -24.20
CA VAL A 129 3.03 -1.80 -23.34
C VAL A 129 4.44 -2.21 -22.94
N ASN A 130 5.42 -2.11 -23.85
CA ASN A 130 6.82 -2.38 -23.53
C ASN A 130 7.41 -1.33 -22.57
N GLU A 131 7.05 -0.06 -22.75
CA GLU A 131 7.45 1.02 -21.84
C GLU A 131 6.86 0.79 -20.43
N ASN A 132 5.60 0.38 -20.35
CA ASN A 132 4.94 0.08 -19.09
C ASN A 132 5.40 -1.24 -18.44
N ARG A 133 5.88 -2.21 -19.22
CA ARG A 133 6.32 -3.51 -18.71
C ARG A 133 7.40 -3.37 -17.64
N ALA A 134 8.43 -2.56 -17.91
CA ALA A 134 9.52 -2.34 -16.95
C ALA A 134 8.99 -1.72 -15.64
N TYR A 135 7.98 -0.84 -15.74
CA TYR A 135 7.31 -0.25 -14.58
C TYR A 135 6.57 -1.29 -13.75
N PHE A 136 5.74 -2.12 -14.39
CA PHE A 136 4.97 -3.12 -13.67
C PHE A 136 5.84 -4.23 -13.07
N GLU A 137 6.90 -4.66 -13.76
CA GLU A 137 7.85 -5.63 -13.22
C GLU A 137 8.59 -5.08 -12.00
N LEU A 138 9.07 -3.83 -12.07
CA LEU A 138 9.72 -3.17 -10.93
C LEU A 138 8.75 -2.94 -9.77
N ARG A 139 7.50 -2.56 -10.07
CA ARG A 139 6.44 -2.40 -9.09
C ARG A 139 6.11 -3.71 -8.38
N GLU A 140 6.02 -4.82 -9.11
CA GLU A 140 5.74 -6.14 -8.53
C GLU A 140 6.88 -6.58 -7.58
N ILE A 141 8.13 -6.34 -7.97
CA ILE A 141 9.31 -6.56 -7.11
C ILE A 141 9.23 -5.71 -5.83
N ALA A 142 8.89 -4.43 -5.97
CA ALA A 142 8.78 -3.50 -4.85
C ALA A 142 7.60 -3.84 -3.92
N GLU A 143 6.45 -4.24 -4.44
CA GLU A 143 5.28 -4.67 -3.67
C GLU A 143 5.57 -5.96 -2.88
N ALA A 144 6.27 -6.93 -3.49
CA ALA A 144 6.71 -8.13 -2.79
C ALA A 144 7.67 -7.79 -1.63
N ALA A 145 8.70 -6.99 -1.89
CA ALA A 145 9.65 -6.56 -0.86
C ALA A 145 8.97 -5.75 0.25
N LEU A 146 8.00 -4.89 -0.08
CA LEU A 146 7.24 -4.11 0.90
C LEU A 146 6.39 -5.00 1.81
N LYS A 147 5.78 -6.06 1.26
CA LYS A 147 4.97 -7.00 2.04
C LYS A 147 5.81 -7.69 3.10
N ASP A 148 6.97 -8.20 2.71
CA ASP A 148 7.90 -8.89 3.60
C ASP A 148 8.49 -7.90 4.63
N PHE A 149 8.91 -6.72 4.19
CA PHE A 149 9.36 -5.63 5.06
C PHE A 149 8.35 -5.28 6.15
N ARG A 150 7.06 -5.16 5.81
CA ARG A 150 6.01 -4.81 6.80
C ARG A 150 5.80 -5.91 7.84
N SER A 151 5.98 -7.18 7.45
CA SER A 151 5.90 -8.30 8.39
C SER A 151 7.02 -8.20 9.43
N ASP A 152 8.26 -8.04 8.97
CA ASP A 152 9.44 -7.98 9.82
C ASP A 152 9.47 -6.69 10.67
N GLU A 153 9.07 -5.55 10.10
CA GLU A 153 8.97 -4.28 10.82
C GLU A 153 7.97 -4.38 12.00
N SER A 154 6.84 -5.05 11.78
CA SER A 154 5.86 -5.31 12.83
C SER A 154 6.48 -6.14 13.96
N ASP A 155 7.23 -7.19 13.62
CA ASP A 155 7.87 -8.06 14.61
C ASP A 155 8.94 -7.33 15.43
N LEU A 156 9.70 -6.43 14.80
CA LEU A 156 10.67 -5.57 15.50
C LEU A 156 9.99 -4.55 16.44
N LYS A 157 8.81 -4.04 16.08
CA LYS A 157 8.07 -3.05 16.89
C LYS A 157 7.29 -3.66 18.05
N LYS A 158 6.86 -4.93 17.97
CA LYS A 158 6.05 -5.61 19.00
C LYS A 158 6.61 -5.47 20.44
N PRO A 159 7.90 -5.71 20.71
CA PRO A 159 8.44 -5.59 22.07
C PRO A 159 8.41 -4.17 22.62
N LEU A 160 8.56 -3.16 21.76
CA LEU A 160 8.48 -1.75 22.15
C LEU A 160 7.03 -1.34 22.41
N ALA A 161 6.11 -1.74 21.54
CA ALA A 161 4.67 -1.49 21.72
C ALA A 161 4.15 -2.11 23.04
N SER A 162 4.55 -3.34 23.35
CA SER A 162 4.21 -4.00 24.62
C SER A 162 4.69 -3.20 25.85
N LEU A 163 5.91 -2.65 25.81
CA LEU A 163 6.44 -1.80 26.89
C LEU A 163 5.68 -0.47 27.00
N GLU A 164 5.31 0.14 25.87
CA GLU A 164 4.51 1.37 25.86
C GLU A 164 3.09 1.14 26.40
N ASP A 165 2.51 -0.03 26.14
CA ASP A 165 1.21 -0.42 26.69
C ASP A 165 1.29 -0.72 28.19
N ASP A 166 2.34 -1.41 28.65
CA ASP A 166 2.61 -1.65 30.07
C ASP A 166 2.83 -0.32 30.84
N LEU A 167 3.50 0.66 30.22
CA LEU A 167 3.67 2.00 30.75
C LEU A 167 2.32 2.70 30.92
N LYS A 168 1.50 2.74 29.86
CA LYS A 168 0.16 3.35 29.91
C LYS A 168 -0.73 2.70 30.96
N ALA A 169 -0.65 1.37 31.10
CA ALA A 169 -1.40 0.64 32.12
C ALA A 169 -0.96 1.06 33.54
N ALA A 170 0.35 1.17 33.78
CA ALA A 170 0.88 1.62 35.06
C ALA A 170 0.52 3.08 35.38
N ASP A 171 0.57 3.97 34.38
CA ASP A 171 0.14 5.37 34.52
C ASP A 171 -1.36 5.47 34.85
N ALA A 172 -2.20 4.70 34.17
CA ALA A 172 -3.64 4.67 34.42
C ALA A 172 -3.99 4.10 35.81
N GLU A 173 -3.25 3.10 36.29
CA GLU A 173 -3.39 2.59 37.66
C GLU A 173 -2.94 3.60 38.71
N LEU A 174 -1.85 4.33 38.44
CA LEU A 174 -1.40 5.42 39.31
C LEU A 174 -2.43 6.56 39.35
N GLU A 175 -2.97 7.00 38.21
CA GLU A 175 -3.98 8.06 38.14
C GLU A 175 -5.26 7.66 38.92
N LYS A 176 -5.72 6.41 38.77
CA LYS A 176 -6.83 5.86 39.57
C LYS A 176 -6.52 5.90 41.06
N LEU A 177 -5.29 5.55 41.44
CA LEU A 177 -4.85 5.58 42.83
C LEU A 177 -4.80 7.02 43.37
N GLU A 178 -4.26 7.97 42.62
CA GLU A 178 -4.18 9.38 43.02
C GLU A 178 -5.56 10.04 43.12
N LYS A 179 -6.50 9.66 42.24
CA LYS A 179 -7.89 10.13 42.30
C LYS A 179 -8.62 9.61 43.54
N THR A 180 -8.35 8.37 43.94
CA THR A 180 -9.02 7.72 45.09
C THR A 180 -8.36 8.11 46.42
N TYR A 181 -7.03 8.23 46.42
CA TYR A 181 -6.20 8.54 47.57
C TYR A 181 -5.15 9.59 47.18
N PRO A 182 -5.52 10.88 47.21
CA PRO A 182 -4.60 11.97 46.89
C PRO A 182 -3.36 11.90 47.77
N PRO A 183 -2.15 12.06 47.20
CA PRO A 183 -0.90 12.06 47.97
C PRO A 183 -0.92 13.14 49.03
N ASP A 184 -0.15 12.98 50.11
CA ASP A 184 0.22 14.11 50.97
C ASP A 184 1.36 14.86 50.27
N ARG A 185 1.07 16.02 49.69
CA ARG A 185 2.05 16.90 49.07
C ARG A 185 2.05 18.20 49.84
N GLU A 186 3.19 18.53 50.43
CA GLU A 186 3.45 19.90 50.89
C GLU A 186 3.53 20.84 49.68
N GLU A 187 3.30 22.15 49.87
CA GLU A 187 3.46 23.12 48.78
C GLU A 187 4.88 23.01 48.23
N GLN A 188 5.01 22.66 46.94
CA GLN A 188 6.29 22.57 46.27
C GLN A 188 6.32 23.52 45.07
N TYR A 189 7.38 24.32 44.99
CA TYR A 189 7.71 25.12 43.81
C TYR A 189 8.59 24.25 42.90
N ILE A 190 8.01 23.71 41.84
CA ILE A 190 8.77 22.93 40.85
C ILE A 190 9.25 23.90 39.78
N LYS A 191 10.58 24.00 39.62
CA LYS A 191 11.20 24.74 38.51
C LYS A 191 11.07 23.91 37.24
N LYS A 192 10.14 24.29 36.37
CA LYS A 192 9.95 23.64 35.07
C LYS A 192 10.59 24.50 33.98
N ASN A 193 11.48 23.90 33.21
CA ASN A 193 12.01 24.52 32.00
C ASN A 193 10.91 24.52 30.94
N VAL A 194 10.34 25.68 30.63
CA VAL A 194 9.32 25.85 29.59
C VAL A 194 9.97 26.59 28.43
N VAL A 195 9.87 26.02 27.23
CA VAL A 195 10.38 26.67 26.02
C VAL A 195 9.28 27.59 25.48
N ILE A 196 9.43 28.89 25.71
CA ILE A 196 8.56 29.91 25.13
C ILE A 196 9.39 30.66 24.08
N LYS A 197 8.96 30.62 22.82
CA LYS A 197 9.61 31.31 21.69
C LYS A 197 11.12 31.05 21.55
N GLY A 198 11.55 29.79 21.71
CA GLY A 198 12.94 29.38 21.47
C GLY A 198 13.94 29.77 22.57
N LYS A 199 13.48 30.33 23.70
CA LYS A 199 14.28 30.48 24.93
C LYS A 199 13.74 29.55 26.01
N VAL A 200 14.64 28.89 26.73
CA VAL A 200 14.31 28.06 27.90
C VAL A 200 14.13 29.01 29.08
N GLU A 201 12.89 29.29 29.48
CA GLU A 201 12.59 30.02 30.71
C GLU A 201 12.24 29.03 31.83
N VAL A 202 12.86 29.23 32.99
CA VAL A 202 12.55 28.45 34.20
C VAL A 202 11.30 29.06 34.82
N VAL A 203 10.15 28.42 34.59
CA VAL A 203 8.88 28.83 35.20
C VAL A 203 8.72 28.08 36.52
N GLU A 204 8.59 28.81 37.62
CA GLU A 204 8.21 28.23 38.91
C GLU A 204 6.73 27.89 38.88
N GLN A 205 6.41 26.60 38.75
CA GLN A 205 5.04 26.12 38.86
C GLN A 205 4.76 25.83 40.33
N LYS A 206 3.85 26.61 40.93
CA LYS A 206 3.34 26.33 42.28
C LYS A 206 2.44 25.10 42.20
N VAL A 207 2.87 23.98 42.80
CA VAL A 207 2.01 22.82 43.02
C VAL A 207 1.31 23.03 44.36
N GLU A 208 0.00 23.24 44.31
CA GLU A 208 -0.82 23.45 45.52
C GLU A 208 -0.71 22.23 46.45
N ALA A 209 -0.61 22.51 47.76
CA ALA A 209 -0.61 21.47 48.77
C ALA A 209 -1.92 20.69 48.71
N SER A 210 -1.83 19.36 48.72
CA SER A 210 -3.01 18.54 48.86
C SER A 210 -3.45 18.53 50.33
N VAL A 211 -4.76 18.39 50.55
CA VAL A 211 -5.29 18.21 51.90
C VAL A 211 -4.73 16.91 52.47
N SER A 212 -3.96 16.99 53.56
CA SER A 212 -3.40 15.82 54.23
C SER A 212 -4.45 14.73 54.40
N TRP A 213 -4.08 13.50 54.02
CA TRP A 213 -4.96 12.33 54.03
C TRP A 213 -5.66 12.12 55.37
N ARG A 214 -5.02 12.52 56.49
CA ARG A 214 -5.61 12.49 57.83
C ARG A 214 -6.91 13.28 57.96
N LYS A 215 -7.14 14.29 57.10
CA LYS A 215 -8.33 15.14 57.06
C LYS A 215 -9.32 14.77 55.94
N GLN A 216 -8.99 13.79 55.10
CA GLN A 216 -9.86 13.38 54.01
C GLN A 216 -11.05 12.55 54.51
N LYS A 217 -12.22 12.73 53.88
CA LYS A 217 -13.45 11.98 54.22
C LYS A 217 -13.26 10.47 54.16
N VAL A 218 -12.45 10.00 53.20
CA VAL A 218 -12.13 8.57 53.01
C VAL A 218 -11.38 8.01 54.23
N PHE A 219 -10.41 8.76 54.76
CA PHE A 219 -9.66 8.33 55.95
C PHE A 219 -10.55 8.31 57.20
N LEU A 220 -11.39 9.32 57.40
CA LEU A 220 -12.34 9.36 58.52
C LEU A 220 -13.32 8.17 58.47
N PHE A 221 -13.81 7.83 57.27
CA PHE A 221 -14.67 6.68 57.06
C PHE A 221 -13.95 5.36 57.37
N LEU A 222 -12.74 5.19 56.85
CA LEU A 222 -11.94 3.98 57.09
C LEU A 222 -11.58 3.79 58.56
N LYS A 223 -11.19 4.89 59.24
CA LYS A 223 -10.94 4.93 60.67
C LYS A 223 -12.16 4.47 61.47
N SER A 224 -13.36 4.93 61.10
CA SER A 224 -14.60 4.54 61.76
C SER A 224 -14.88 3.04 61.57
N ILE A 225 -14.77 2.53 60.34
CA ILE A 225 -15.01 1.11 60.05
C ILE A 225 -14.03 0.20 60.80
N ILE A 226 -12.74 0.51 60.74
CA ILE A 226 -11.70 -0.29 61.41
C ILE A 226 -11.93 -0.30 62.92
N GLY A 227 -12.26 0.86 63.50
CA GLY A 227 -12.63 0.95 64.91
C GLY A 227 -13.83 0.06 65.25
N CYS A 228 -14.91 0.14 64.47
CA CYS A 228 -16.09 -0.70 64.68
C CYS A 228 -15.80 -2.19 64.52
N LEU A 229 -15.03 -2.60 63.51
CA LEU A 229 -14.63 -3.99 63.30
C LEU A 229 -13.80 -4.52 64.47
N PHE A 230 -12.86 -3.72 64.98
CA PHE A 230 -12.07 -4.08 66.14
C PHE A 230 -12.93 -4.21 67.40
N ALA A 231 -13.86 -3.28 67.63
CA ALA A 231 -14.80 -3.35 68.74
C ALA A 231 -15.66 -4.64 68.68
N LEU A 232 -16.19 -4.97 67.49
CA LEU A 232 -16.94 -6.22 67.27
C LEU A 232 -16.08 -7.46 67.53
N LEU A 233 -14.83 -7.46 67.08
CA LEU A 233 -13.90 -8.57 67.28
C LEU A 233 -13.60 -8.77 68.77
N VAL A 234 -13.35 -7.69 69.52
CA VAL A 234 -13.11 -7.76 70.97
C VAL A 234 -14.34 -8.32 71.70
N VAL A 235 -15.53 -7.82 71.39
CA VAL A 235 -16.78 -8.32 71.99
C VAL A 235 -16.97 -9.80 71.65
N MET A 236 -16.77 -10.18 70.39
CA MET A 236 -16.89 -11.57 69.94
C MET A 236 -15.90 -12.50 70.67
N VAL A 237 -14.63 -12.12 70.75
CA VAL A 237 -13.58 -12.92 71.43
C VAL A 237 -13.92 -13.10 72.90
N ILE A 238 -14.34 -12.02 73.59
CA ILE A 238 -14.74 -12.10 74.99
C ILE A 238 -15.95 -13.02 75.14
N THR A 239 -17.01 -12.85 74.34
CA THR A 239 -18.19 -13.73 74.38
C THR A 239 -17.82 -15.20 74.12
N CYS A 240 -16.95 -15.48 73.15
CA CYS A 240 -16.48 -16.84 72.88
C CYS A 240 -15.72 -17.46 74.07
N ILE A 241 -14.84 -16.70 74.74
CA ILE A 241 -14.13 -17.16 75.93
C ILE A 241 -15.11 -17.50 77.06
N PHE A 242 -16.11 -16.65 77.30
CA PHE A 242 -17.12 -16.89 78.34
C PHE A 242 -18.00 -18.11 78.03
N LEU A 243 -18.42 -18.28 76.77
CA LEU A 243 -19.16 -19.47 76.32
C LEU A 243 -18.34 -20.75 76.51
N PHE A 244 -17.04 -20.72 76.22
CA PHE A 244 -16.15 -21.88 76.37
C PHE A 244 -15.89 -22.23 77.84
N MET A 245 -15.75 -21.23 78.71
CA MET A 245 -15.48 -21.44 80.14
C MET A 245 -16.73 -21.73 80.98
N LYS A 246 -17.94 -21.70 80.40
CA LYS A 246 -19.23 -21.88 81.10
C LYS A 246 -19.37 -20.98 82.35
N MET A 247 -18.80 -19.78 82.32
CA MET A 247 -18.87 -18.82 83.43
C MET A 247 -19.97 -17.79 83.17
N GLU A 248 -20.66 -17.37 84.24
CA GLU A 248 -21.56 -16.22 84.19
C GLU A 248 -20.78 -14.93 83.93
N ILE A 249 -21.36 -14.02 83.14
CA ILE A 249 -20.74 -12.74 82.80
C ILE A 249 -20.79 -11.83 84.04
N SER A 250 -19.65 -11.69 84.70
CA SER A 250 -19.49 -10.80 85.86
C SER A 250 -19.48 -9.31 85.50
N ILE A 251 -19.75 -8.44 86.48
CA ILE A 251 -19.62 -6.97 86.36
C ILE A 251 -18.20 -6.56 85.91
N VAL A 252 -17.18 -7.29 86.35
CA VAL A 252 -15.77 -7.03 85.97
C VAL A 252 -15.58 -7.21 84.45
N THR A 253 -16.24 -8.19 83.85
CA THR A 253 -16.21 -8.42 82.40
C THR A 253 -16.78 -7.23 81.62
N TYR A 254 -17.91 -6.67 82.07
CA TYR A 254 -18.49 -5.48 81.45
C TYR A 254 -17.58 -4.26 81.57
N MET A 255 -16.90 -4.09 82.71
CA MET A 255 -15.91 -3.02 82.86
C MET A 255 -14.71 -3.19 81.91
N VAL A 256 -14.23 -4.42 81.72
CA VAL A 256 -13.14 -4.71 80.76
C VAL A 256 -13.59 -4.39 79.32
N ILE A 257 -14.78 -4.82 78.91
CA ILE A 257 -15.35 -4.48 77.60
C ILE A 257 -15.46 -2.95 77.43
N ALA A 258 -15.99 -2.25 78.43
CA ALA A 258 -16.12 -0.79 78.39
C ALA A 258 -14.76 -0.08 78.23
N ILE A 259 -13.73 -0.55 78.94
CA ILE A 259 -12.36 -0.02 78.78
C ILE A 259 -11.86 -0.25 77.35
N PHE A 260 -12.03 -1.44 76.77
CA PHE A 260 -11.60 -1.69 75.39
C PHE A 260 -12.37 -0.85 74.36
N LEU A 261 -13.67 -0.60 74.59
CA LEU A 261 -14.48 0.27 73.74
C LEU A 261 -14.04 1.74 73.81
N LEU A 262 -13.52 2.21 74.95
CA LEU A 262 -12.94 3.56 75.04
C LEU A 262 -11.70 3.72 74.13
N PHE A 263 -10.97 2.63 73.85
CA PHE A 263 -9.83 2.64 72.95
C PHE A 263 -10.19 2.44 71.47
N THR A 264 -11.48 2.22 71.12
CA THR A 264 -11.93 2.08 69.73
C THR A 264 -11.45 3.21 68.78
N PRO A 265 -11.47 4.50 69.16
CA PRO A 265 -10.94 5.57 68.32
C PRO A 265 -9.43 5.48 68.05
N LEU A 266 -8.67 4.92 69.01
CA LEU A 266 -7.22 4.72 68.89
C LEU A 266 -6.92 3.60 67.88
N TYR A 267 -7.60 2.45 68.00
CA TYR A 267 -7.47 1.33 67.06
C TYR A 267 -7.85 1.73 65.63
N GLY A 268 -8.93 2.50 65.47
CA GLY A 268 -9.32 3.04 64.17
C GLY A 268 -8.27 3.98 63.58
N THR A 269 -7.60 4.79 64.41
CA THR A 269 -6.51 5.67 63.95
C THR A 269 -5.33 4.84 63.47
N ILE A 270 -4.83 3.91 64.28
CA ILE A 270 -3.67 3.06 63.93
C ILE A 270 -3.93 2.26 62.65
N GLY A 271 -5.07 1.58 62.54
CA GLY A 271 -5.36 0.80 61.33
C GLY A 271 -5.58 1.66 60.09
N GLY A 272 -6.10 2.88 60.25
CA GLY A 272 -6.15 3.85 59.16
C GLY A 272 -4.76 4.27 58.67
N GLU A 273 -3.83 4.54 59.58
CA GLU A 273 -2.44 4.89 59.23
C GLU A 273 -1.74 3.74 58.51
N VAL A 274 -1.92 2.50 58.98
CA VAL A 274 -1.37 1.29 58.33
C VAL A 274 -1.93 1.12 56.91
N PHE A 275 -3.23 1.36 56.72
CA PHE A 275 -3.84 1.30 55.39
C PHE A 275 -3.24 2.35 54.45
N TYR A 276 -3.12 3.60 54.91
CA TYR A 276 -2.58 4.68 54.08
C TYR A 276 -1.09 4.48 53.77
N TYR A 277 -0.32 3.95 54.72
CA TYR A 277 1.06 3.53 54.47
C TYR A 277 1.15 2.49 53.33
N ASN A 278 0.23 1.53 53.29
CA ASN A 278 0.17 0.53 52.23
C ASN A 278 -0.20 1.14 50.87
N VAL A 279 -1.08 2.15 50.85
CA VAL A 279 -1.39 2.95 49.66
C VAL A 279 -0.17 3.71 49.14
N GLU A 280 0.59 4.37 50.02
CA GLU A 280 1.83 5.06 49.64
C GLU A 280 2.90 4.10 49.13
N MET A 281 3.01 2.89 49.71
CA MET A 281 3.88 1.85 49.14
C MET A 281 3.45 1.43 47.74
N LYS A 282 2.14 1.30 47.47
CA LYS A 282 1.65 1.02 46.11
C LYS A 282 1.97 2.18 45.16
N ARG A 283 1.78 3.43 45.59
CA ARG A 283 2.14 4.63 44.81
C ARG A 283 3.62 4.61 44.41
N LYS A 284 4.51 4.39 45.38
CA LYS A 284 5.97 4.30 45.12
C LYS A 284 6.30 3.20 44.12
N LYS A 285 5.71 2.01 44.27
CA LYS A 285 5.89 0.90 43.32
C LYS A 285 5.46 1.26 41.91
N PHE A 286 4.35 1.97 41.74
CA PHE A 286 3.92 2.43 40.41
C PHE A 286 4.89 3.45 39.82
N ILE A 287 5.32 4.43 40.61
CA ILE A 287 6.31 5.44 40.18
C ILE A 287 7.62 4.77 39.75
N GLU A 288 8.13 3.81 40.53
CA GLU A 288 9.33 3.03 40.18
C GLU A 288 9.13 2.20 38.91
N LYS A 289 7.94 1.61 38.72
CA LYS A 289 7.58 0.83 37.52
C LYS A 289 7.54 1.73 36.28
N ILE A 290 6.94 2.91 36.38
CA ILE A 290 6.86 3.93 35.32
C ILE A 290 8.26 4.42 34.94
N ASP A 291 9.11 4.77 35.92
CA ASP A 291 10.50 5.18 35.68
C ASP A 291 11.31 4.07 34.97
N LYS A 292 11.18 2.82 35.44
CA LYS A 292 11.82 1.66 34.82
C LYS A 292 11.38 1.46 33.37
N PHE A 293 10.08 1.52 33.08
CA PHE A 293 9.58 1.37 31.71
C PHE A 293 9.99 2.54 30.81
N THR A 294 9.94 3.77 31.33
CA THR A 294 10.38 4.97 30.60
C THR A 294 11.85 4.84 30.18
N LYS A 295 12.73 4.46 31.10
CA LYS A 295 14.15 4.21 30.81
C LYS A 295 14.37 3.07 29.81
N MET A 296 13.61 1.98 29.94
CA MET A 296 13.69 0.88 28.98
C MET A 296 13.25 1.29 27.57
N ILE A 297 12.21 2.10 27.45
CA ILE A 297 11.71 2.64 26.18
C ILE A 297 12.75 3.59 25.57
N GLU A 298 13.32 4.50 26.36
CA GLU A 298 14.35 5.44 25.92
C GLU A 298 15.59 4.73 25.36
N ILE A 299 15.99 3.61 25.97
CA ILE A 299 17.12 2.79 25.49
C ILE A 299 16.74 1.95 24.26
N LYS A 300 15.54 1.38 24.22
CA LYS A 300 15.13 0.45 23.14
C LYS A 300 14.68 1.16 21.87
N ARG A 301 14.03 2.31 21.96
CA ARG A 301 13.52 3.06 20.81
C ARG A 301 14.59 3.34 19.73
N PRO A 302 15.77 3.93 20.04
CA PRO A 302 16.78 4.17 19.03
C PRO A 302 17.32 2.88 18.41
N ARG A 303 17.43 1.78 19.18
CA ARG A 303 17.86 0.48 18.66
C ARG A 303 16.86 -0.10 17.65
N VAL A 304 15.57 -0.01 17.95
CA VAL A 304 14.52 -0.44 17.02
C VAL A 304 14.54 0.42 15.74
N GLU A 305 14.77 1.72 15.85
CA GLU A 305 14.91 2.61 14.68
C GLU A 305 16.14 2.25 13.82
N GLU A 306 17.28 1.96 14.45
CA GLU A 306 18.49 1.47 13.75
C GLU A 306 18.24 0.13 13.05
N ASP A 307 17.57 -0.81 13.72
CA ASP A 307 17.28 -2.12 13.14
C ASP A 307 16.27 -2.04 12.00
N ILE A 308 15.27 -1.14 12.08
CA ILE A 308 14.37 -0.84 10.95
C ILE A 308 15.17 -0.25 9.79
N GLN A 309 16.16 0.61 10.04
CA GLN A 309 16.99 1.18 8.98
C GLN A 309 17.83 0.11 8.29
N LYS A 310 18.46 -0.81 9.04
CA LYS A 310 19.14 -1.98 8.47
C LYS A 310 18.19 -2.88 7.68
N LEU A 311 16.96 -3.07 8.18
CA LEU A 311 15.93 -3.83 7.48
C LEU A 311 15.61 -3.20 6.11
N LYS A 312 15.44 -1.88 6.05
CA LYS A 312 15.26 -1.16 4.77
C LYS A 312 16.44 -1.40 3.82
N GLU A 313 17.68 -1.38 4.32
CA GLU A 313 18.87 -1.65 3.49
C GLU A 313 18.88 -3.06 2.92
N ILE A 314 18.46 -4.07 3.69
CA ILE A 314 18.33 -5.47 3.24
C ILE A 314 17.29 -5.58 2.11
N TYR A 315 16.10 -5.00 2.30
CA TYR A 315 15.04 -5.06 1.30
C TYR A 315 15.35 -4.20 0.06
N ALA A 316 16.03 -3.07 0.23
CA ALA A 316 16.56 -2.28 -0.89
C ALA A 316 17.62 -3.06 -1.67
N ALA A 317 18.49 -3.82 -1.00
CA ALA A 317 19.45 -4.70 -1.66
C ALA A 317 18.77 -5.82 -2.45
N SER A 318 17.69 -6.40 -1.93
CA SER A 318 16.89 -7.40 -2.66
C SER A 318 16.23 -6.82 -3.91
N ILE A 319 15.70 -5.59 -3.83
CA ILE A 319 15.18 -4.87 -5.00
C ILE A 319 16.31 -4.62 -6.00
N SER A 320 17.47 -4.14 -5.55
CA SER A 320 18.64 -3.86 -6.40
C SER A 320 19.11 -5.11 -7.15
N GLU A 321 19.17 -6.27 -6.48
CA GLU A 321 19.56 -7.54 -7.09
C GLU A 321 18.56 -7.99 -8.18
N LYS A 322 17.26 -7.92 -7.89
CA LYS A 322 16.20 -8.36 -8.81
C LYS A 322 16.00 -7.40 -9.99
N SER A 323 16.15 -6.10 -9.77
CA SER A 323 15.91 -5.05 -10.77
C SER A 323 17.17 -4.58 -11.50
N LYS A 324 18.37 -4.96 -11.03
CA LYS A 324 19.68 -4.46 -11.49
C LYS A 324 19.85 -2.93 -11.36
N LEU A 325 19.04 -2.27 -10.54
CA LEU A 325 19.17 -0.85 -10.22
C LEU A 325 20.26 -0.60 -9.17
N SER A 326 20.73 0.64 -9.08
CA SER A 326 21.63 1.05 -8.00
C SER A 326 20.98 0.85 -6.62
N LYS A 327 21.80 0.66 -5.58
CA LYS A 327 21.31 0.53 -4.20
C LYS A 327 20.54 1.78 -3.75
N ASP A 328 21.00 2.97 -4.14
CA ASP A 328 20.36 4.24 -3.78
C ASP A 328 18.98 4.40 -4.44
N SER A 329 18.88 4.07 -5.73
CA SER A 329 17.59 4.06 -6.43
C SER A 329 16.63 3.04 -5.82
N SER A 330 17.14 1.86 -5.43
CA SER A 330 16.34 0.80 -4.81
C SER A 330 15.85 1.20 -3.41
N MET A 331 16.66 1.93 -2.65
CA MET A 331 16.25 2.51 -1.37
C MET A 331 15.13 3.54 -1.56
N GLN A 332 15.26 4.45 -2.53
CA GLN A 332 14.21 5.43 -2.83
C GLN A 332 12.91 4.77 -3.30
N ILE A 333 13.01 3.70 -4.09
CA ILE A 333 11.84 2.89 -4.51
C ILE A 333 11.16 2.26 -3.30
N LEU A 334 11.92 1.67 -2.38
CA LEU A 334 11.37 1.09 -1.16
C LEU A 334 10.69 2.16 -0.30
N GLU A 335 11.32 3.32 -0.10
CA GLU A 335 10.73 4.43 0.66
C GLU A 335 9.46 4.98 0.02
N ALA A 336 9.43 5.13 -1.31
CA ALA A 336 8.24 5.53 -2.05
C ALA A 336 7.12 4.48 -1.91
N SER A 337 7.48 3.19 -1.93
CA SER A 337 6.55 2.08 -1.75
C SER A 337 5.96 2.05 -0.33
N ILE A 338 6.79 2.30 0.70
CA ILE A 338 6.33 2.45 2.09
C ILE A 338 5.30 3.59 2.21
N LYS A 339 5.53 4.71 1.52
CA LYS A 339 4.61 5.87 1.44
C LYS A 339 3.39 5.63 0.54
N GLY A 340 3.29 4.48 -0.13
CA GLY A 340 2.20 4.16 -1.06
C GLY A 340 2.26 4.91 -2.40
N ASN A 341 3.39 5.54 -2.74
CA ASN A 341 3.55 6.33 -3.96
C ASN A 341 4.31 5.55 -5.04
N PHE A 342 3.68 4.50 -5.57
CA PHE A 342 4.25 3.67 -6.62
C PHE A 342 4.42 4.38 -7.97
N GLU A 343 3.80 5.55 -8.18
CA GLU A 343 4.00 6.35 -9.39
C GLU A 343 5.40 6.95 -9.46
N GLN A 344 6.05 7.22 -8.31
CA GLN A 344 7.43 7.69 -8.28
C GLN A 344 8.44 6.69 -8.84
N ILE A 345 8.08 5.40 -8.90
CA ILE A 345 8.92 4.34 -9.49
C ILE A 345 9.24 4.64 -10.97
N LYS A 346 8.33 5.30 -11.70
CA LYS A 346 8.53 5.66 -13.12
C LYS A 346 9.76 6.53 -13.34
N ARG A 347 10.16 7.34 -12.35
CA ARG A 347 11.32 8.24 -12.44
C ARG A 347 12.67 7.51 -12.49
N PHE A 348 12.69 6.23 -12.11
CA PHE A 348 13.90 5.41 -12.09
C PHE A 348 14.01 4.51 -13.33
N LEU A 349 13.08 4.64 -14.28
CA LEU A 349 13.02 3.86 -15.52
C LEU A 349 13.40 4.70 -16.76
N THR A 350 13.44 6.02 -16.62
CA THR A 350 14.09 6.98 -17.53
C THR A 350 15.57 7.10 -17.21
#